data_AF-A0AAE0KVV0-F1
#
_entry.id   AF-A0AAE0KVV0-F1
#
_cell.length_a   1.000
_cell.length_b   1.000
_cell.length_c   1.000
_cell.angle_alpha   90.00
_cell.angle_beta   90.00
_cell.angle_gamma   90.00
#
_symmetry.space_group_name_H-M   'P 1'
#
loop_
_entity.id
_entity.type
_entity.pdbx_description
1 polymer ?
#
loop_
_entity_poly.entity_id
_entity_poly.type
_entity_poly.pdbx_seq_one_letter_code
_entity_poly.pdbx_strand_id
1 'polypeptide(L)'
;LKNYRSKTCGQPTTVERFGVESVVGAKDAGTVPHAESVAVVVSTVTAQSTAVSEEAVVTQKPGILYQAVAGLKKPLPDGQKRERVAMAITVADDGPQMDGCAIVGYGILHSHIESKYDIDLYAFVSPEAKRMQPILRELGYTVLERAVPVKVEELVNPTYREKAPTSGCCGLRELLKLEALTLTQYRKVLCLDMDSLPTQPLDELWDLDKPIIHTRDGHEREFLQGGFIMFQPDLKAYKALLHVIRMGDFRYDGSGWEGSRIGFNYGGETIQGVVPFFFQKKMPTNSSLIVDMCVYNNMGDSDRCKAMEPTK
;
A
#
# COMPACT_ATOMS: atom_id res chain seq x y z
N LEU A 1 -9.18 -32.54 8.16
CA LEU A 1 -8.52 -31.28 7.70
C LEU A 1 -8.19 -31.38 6.21
N LYS A 2 -9.20 -31.56 5.36
CA LYS A 2 -9.06 -31.60 3.89
C LYS A 2 -9.82 -30.41 3.31
N ASN A 3 -9.14 -29.65 2.47
CA ASN A 3 -9.67 -28.67 1.51
C ASN A 3 -10.32 -27.40 2.10
N TYR A 4 -9.52 -26.51 2.68
CA TYR A 4 -9.80 -25.08 2.63
C TYR A 4 -9.06 -24.53 1.38
N ARG A 5 -9.73 -24.54 0.22
CA ARG A 5 -9.33 -23.68 -0.90
C ARG A 5 -9.91 -22.31 -0.60
N SER A 6 -9.06 -21.31 -0.40
CA SER A 6 -9.49 -19.92 -0.36
C SER A 6 -10.22 -19.62 -1.67
N LYS A 7 -11.52 -19.31 -1.56
CA LYS A 7 -12.26 -18.75 -2.68
C LYS A 7 -11.82 -17.30 -2.80
N THR A 8 -11.33 -16.99 -4.00
CA THR A 8 -11.06 -15.68 -4.56
C THR A 8 -12.10 -14.63 -4.15
N CYS A 9 -11.62 -13.42 -3.82
CA CYS A 9 -12.43 -12.21 -3.72
C CYS A 9 -13.38 -12.10 -4.93
N GLY A 10 -14.63 -11.75 -4.65
CA GLY A 10 -15.76 -11.90 -5.54
C GLY A 10 -15.55 -11.25 -6.91
N GLN A 11 -15.66 -12.07 -7.96
CA GLN A 11 -15.88 -11.55 -9.30
C GLN A 11 -17.35 -11.12 -9.44
N PRO A 12 -17.64 -9.93 -10.00
CA PRO A 12 -19.00 -9.57 -10.34
C PRO A 12 -19.49 -10.44 -11.50
N THR A 13 -20.69 -10.99 -11.36
CA THR A 13 -21.42 -11.70 -12.41
C THR A 13 -21.72 -10.75 -13.57
N THR A 14 -21.19 -11.05 -14.76
CA THR A 14 -21.54 -10.39 -16.03
C THR A 14 -23.02 -10.57 -16.34
N VAL A 15 -23.72 -9.46 -16.55
CA VAL A 15 -25.05 -9.43 -17.19
C VAL A 15 -24.83 -9.12 -18.67
N GLU A 16 -25.14 -10.09 -19.52
CA GLU A 16 -25.24 -9.89 -20.96
C GLU A 16 -26.40 -8.93 -21.28
N ARG A 17 -26.13 -7.92 -22.13
CA ARG A 17 -27.17 -7.35 -23.01
C ARG A 17 -26.61 -7.09 -24.41
N PHE A 18 -27.33 -7.66 -25.37
CA PHE A 18 -27.16 -7.59 -26.81
C PHE A 18 -27.71 -6.29 -27.42
N GLY A 19 -27.07 -5.86 -28.52
CA GLY A 19 -27.66 -5.17 -29.69
C GLY A 19 -27.93 -3.66 -29.56
N VAL A 20 -27.89 -2.81 -30.59
CA VAL A 20 -27.67 -2.84 -32.07
C VAL A 20 -27.36 -1.34 -32.40
N GLU A 21 -26.48 -0.91 -33.30
CA GLU A 21 -26.71 -0.64 -34.74
C GLU A 21 -25.49 0.05 -35.36
N SER A 22 -25.20 -0.36 -36.59
CA SER A 22 -24.34 0.30 -37.58
C SER A 22 -25.09 1.39 -38.35
N VAL A 23 -24.40 2.40 -38.90
CA VAL A 23 -24.67 2.98 -40.25
C VAL A 23 -23.61 4.06 -40.60
N VAL A 24 -22.95 3.85 -41.76
CA VAL A 24 -22.51 4.80 -42.81
C VAL A 24 -21.51 5.91 -42.42
N GLY A 25 -20.50 6.33 -43.19
CA GLY A 25 -20.12 6.19 -44.59
C GLY A 25 -18.93 7.15 -44.84
N ALA A 26 -18.33 7.06 -46.03
CA ALA A 26 -16.97 7.50 -46.31
C ALA A 26 -16.79 8.93 -46.87
N LYS A 27 -15.51 9.35 -46.88
CA LYS A 27 -14.78 10.17 -47.88
C LYS A 27 -14.75 11.72 -47.83
N ASP A 28 -13.49 12.18 -47.98
CA ASP A 28 -12.94 13.39 -48.66
C ASP A 28 -12.15 14.32 -47.70
N ALA A 29 -10.82 14.45 -47.83
CA ALA A 29 -9.97 15.03 -48.89
C ALA A 29 -9.86 16.57 -48.80
N GLY A 30 -8.67 17.03 -48.39
CA GLY A 30 -8.10 18.35 -48.69
C GLY A 30 -8.56 19.51 -47.82
N THR A 31 -7.65 20.14 -47.07
CA THR A 31 -6.96 21.40 -47.43
C THR A 31 -6.21 21.91 -46.19
N VAL A 32 -4.93 22.25 -46.35
CA VAL A 32 -4.07 22.83 -45.30
C VAL A 32 -4.20 24.35 -45.33
N PRO A 33 -4.44 25.04 -44.20
CA PRO A 33 -4.11 26.44 -44.06
C PRO A 33 -2.94 26.66 -43.09
N HIS A 34 -2.16 27.66 -43.47
CA HIS A 34 -1.01 28.31 -42.85
C HIS A 34 -0.89 28.27 -41.32
N ALA A 35 0.36 28.05 -40.89
CA ALA A 35 0.84 28.26 -39.54
C ALA A 35 0.73 29.73 -39.11
N GLU A 36 -0.21 30.02 -38.20
CA GLU A 36 -0.17 31.21 -37.37
C GLU A 36 0.58 30.90 -36.07
N SER A 37 1.57 31.74 -35.78
CA SER A 37 2.36 31.73 -34.56
C SER A 37 1.49 32.03 -33.34
N VAL A 38 1.14 31.00 -32.58
CA VAL A 38 0.49 31.14 -31.27
C VAL A 38 1.56 31.58 -30.26
N ALA A 39 1.46 32.83 -29.82
CA ALA A 39 2.23 33.34 -28.68
C ALA A 39 1.81 32.58 -27.42
N VAL A 40 2.73 31.77 -26.87
CA VAL A 40 2.56 31.12 -25.58
C VAL A 40 2.72 32.18 -24.50
N VAL A 41 1.60 32.64 -23.95
CA VAL A 41 1.58 33.43 -22.70
C VAL A 41 1.89 32.45 -21.57
N VAL A 42 3.14 32.46 -21.12
CA VAL A 42 3.56 31.77 -19.89
C VAL A 42 3.03 32.58 -18.71
N SER A 43 1.78 32.31 -18.30
CA SER A 43 1.31 32.76 -16.99
C SER A 43 2.04 31.97 -15.92
N THR A 44 2.99 32.62 -15.25
CA THR A 44 3.58 32.15 -14.00
C THR A 44 2.48 32.01 -12.96
N VAL A 45 2.01 30.77 -12.77
CA VAL A 45 1.19 30.41 -11.61
C VAL A 45 2.14 30.33 -10.42
N THR A 46 2.21 31.41 -9.64
CA THR A 46 2.77 31.39 -8.30
C THR A 46 1.98 30.38 -7.48
N ALA A 47 2.58 29.22 -7.21
CA ALA A 47 2.04 28.22 -6.31
C ALA A 47 1.99 28.85 -4.90
N GLN A 48 0.79 29.24 -4.47
CA GLN A 48 0.53 29.51 -3.07
C GLN A 48 0.70 28.20 -2.31
N SER A 49 1.80 28.12 -1.57
CA SER A 49 2.04 27.12 -0.55
C SER A 49 0.97 27.26 0.54
N THR A 50 -0.13 26.53 0.40
CA THR A 50 -0.99 26.25 1.55
C THR A 50 -0.22 25.32 2.46
N ALA A 51 0.41 25.90 3.48
CA ALA A 51 0.85 25.16 4.65
C ALA A 51 -0.35 24.34 5.14
N VAL A 52 -0.20 23.02 5.15
CA VAL A 52 -1.15 22.13 5.80
C VAL A 52 -1.13 22.52 7.27
N SER A 53 -2.16 23.22 7.71
CA SER A 53 -2.35 23.56 9.12
C SER A 53 -2.31 22.27 9.93
N GLU A 54 -1.54 22.27 11.02
CA GLU A 54 -1.69 21.27 12.08
C GLU A 54 -3.18 21.17 12.42
N GLU A 55 -3.83 20.11 11.93
CA GLU A 55 -5.20 19.81 12.33
C GLU A 55 -5.18 19.68 13.85
N ALA A 56 -6.03 20.49 14.50
CA ALA A 56 -6.24 20.41 15.93
C ALA A 56 -6.45 18.95 16.32
N VAL A 57 -5.54 18.41 17.14
CA VAL A 57 -5.65 17.06 17.68
C VAL A 57 -6.90 17.04 18.56
N VAL A 58 -8.04 16.71 17.96
CA VAL A 58 -9.25 16.39 18.68
C VAL A 58 -8.87 15.24 19.60
N THR A 59 -9.00 15.45 20.91
CA THR A 59 -8.75 14.44 21.93
C THR A 59 -9.80 13.34 21.82
N GLN A 60 -9.62 12.45 20.83
CA GLN A 60 -10.44 11.26 20.68
C GLN A 60 -10.23 10.39 21.91
N LYS A 61 -11.34 9.88 22.46
CA LYS A 61 -11.28 8.86 23.51
C LYS A 61 -10.46 7.67 22.97
N PRO A 62 -9.62 7.04 23.80
CA PRO A 62 -8.89 5.84 23.38
C PRO A 62 -9.87 4.79 22.87
N GLY A 63 -9.62 4.22 21.69
CA GLY A 63 -10.46 3.16 21.12
C GLY A 63 -10.39 1.86 21.91
N ILE A 64 -11.29 0.92 21.61
CA ILE A 64 -11.46 -0.36 22.33
C ILE A 64 -10.14 -1.12 22.44
N LEU A 65 -9.34 -1.18 21.38
CA LEU A 65 -8.09 -1.94 21.39
C LEU A 65 -7.05 -1.33 22.34
N TYR A 66 -6.93 0.01 22.34
CA TYR A 66 -6.04 0.70 23.27
C TYR A 66 -6.46 0.50 24.73
N GLN A 67 -7.77 0.49 25.00
CA GLN A 67 -8.28 0.18 26.34
C GLN A 67 -7.94 -1.26 26.75
N ALA A 68 -8.02 -2.22 25.81
CA ALA A 68 -7.74 -3.63 26.08
C ALA A 68 -6.27 -3.90 26.49
N VAL A 69 -5.33 -3.06 26.04
CA VAL A 69 -3.91 -3.17 26.41
C VAL A 69 -3.45 -2.11 27.41
N ALA A 70 -4.36 -1.23 27.85
CA ALA A 70 -4.03 -0.14 28.76
C ALA A 70 -3.46 -0.70 30.07
N GLY A 71 -2.34 -0.14 30.52
CA GLY A 71 -1.68 -0.57 31.76
C GLY A 71 -0.80 -1.81 31.65
N LEU A 72 -0.79 -2.51 30.51
CA LEU A 72 0.16 -3.61 30.27
C LEU A 72 1.55 -3.08 29.94
N LYS A 73 1.63 -1.93 29.27
CA LYS A 73 2.90 -1.28 28.91
C LYS A 73 3.54 -0.66 30.15
N LYS A 74 4.81 -1.01 30.40
CA LYS A 74 5.58 -0.46 31.53
C LYS A 74 5.68 1.07 31.40
N PRO A 75 5.42 1.84 32.47
CA PRO A 75 5.60 3.29 32.43
C PRO A 75 7.08 3.62 32.21
N LEU A 76 7.33 4.70 31.48
CA LEU A 76 8.68 5.25 31.39
C LEU A 76 9.01 6.04 32.67
N PRO A 77 10.30 6.23 32.98
CA PRO A 77 10.73 7.22 33.97
C PRO A 77 10.17 8.61 33.65
N ASP A 78 9.92 9.41 34.68
CA ASP A 78 9.31 10.74 34.55
C ASP A 78 10.04 11.61 33.52
N GLY A 79 9.26 12.20 32.61
CA GLY A 79 9.75 13.10 31.57
C GLY A 79 10.29 12.44 30.30
N GLN A 80 10.50 11.11 30.29
CA GLN A 80 10.87 10.40 29.07
C GLN A 80 9.65 10.16 28.17
N LYS A 81 9.87 10.28 26.85
CA LYS A 81 8.88 9.95 25.81
C LYS A 81 9.47 8.90 24.90
N ARG A 82 8.66 7.92 24.48
CA ARG A 82 9.05 7.01 23.40
C ARG A 82 8.92 7.75 22.07
N GLU A 83 9.78 7.39 21.12
CA GLU A 83 9.55 7.75 19.73
C GLU A 83 8.26 7.06 19.24
N ARG A 84 7.48 7.75 18.41
CA ARG A 84 6.25 7.21 17.84
C ARG A 84 6.52 6.67 16.44
N VAL A 85 6.06 5.46 16.18
CA VAL A 85 6.01 4.84 14.85
C VAL A 85 4.55 4.51 14.52
N ALA A 86 4.27 4.21 13.25
CA ALA A 86 2.91 3.87 12.82
C ALA A 86 2.85 2.47 12.22
N MET A 87 1.72 1.81 12.45
CA MET A 87 1.30 0.65 11.66
C MET A 87 0.01 0.98 10.95
N ALA A 88 -0.05 0.60 9.68
CA ALA A 88 -1.17 0.89 8.81
C ALA A 88 -1.74 -0.37 8.17
N ILE A 89 -3.06 -0.41 8.06
CA ILE A 89 -3.78 -1.38 7.23
C ILE A 89 -4.49 -0.65 6.07
N THR A 90 -4.88 -1.39 5.05
CA THR A 90 -5.68 -0.87 3.94
C THR A 90 -7.01 -1.57 3.84
N VAL A 91 -8.09 -0.82 3.62
CA VAL A 91 -9.45 -1.34 3.47
C VAL A 91 -10.06 -0.79 2.19
N ALA A 92 -10.13 -1.61 1.15
CA ALA A 92 -10.61 -1.20 -0.16
C ALA A 92 -12.15 -1.30 -0.33
N ASP A 93 -12.81 -2.14 0.46
CA ASP A 93 -14.27 -2.32 0.48
C ASP A 93 -14.76 -2.88 1.81
N ASP A 94 -16.09 -2.93 1.98
CA ASP A 94 -16.77 -3.55 3.11
C ASP A 94 -16.86 -5.09 2.96
N GLY A 95 -15.72 -5.71 2.63
CA GLY A 95 -15.56 -7.14 2.39
C GLY A 95 -15.72 -8.01 3.64
N PRO A 96 -15.55 -9.34 3.51
CA PRO A 96 -15.77 -10.30 4.60
C PRO A 96 -14.67 -10.31 5.67
N GLN A 97 -13.49 -9.72 5.41
CA GLN A 97 -12.35 -9.75 6.35
C GLN A 97 -12.43 -8.68 7.46
N MET A 98 -13.63 -8.25 7.85
CA MET A 98 -13.80 -7.16 8.83
C MET A 98 -13.18 -7.50 10.18
N ASP A 99 -13.32 -8.74 10.65
CA ASP A 99 -12.74 -9.17 11.92
C ASP A 99 -11.21 -9.12 11.91
N GLY A 100 -10.59 -9.24 10.73
CA GLY A 100 -9.14 -9.16 10.54
C GLY A 100 -8.56 -7.85 11.06
N CYS A 101 -9.25 -6.71 10.89
CA CYS A 101 -8.75 -5.43 11.39
C CYS A 101 -8.70 -5.36 12.92
N ALA A 102 -9.62 -6.03 13.62
CA ALA A 102 -9.61 -6.11 15.07
C ALA A 102 -8.46 -7.01 15.56
N ILE A 103 -8.29 -8.18 14.93
CA ILE A 103 -7.24 -9.14 15.29
C ILE A 103 -5.85 -8.58 15.03
N VAL A 104 -5.59 -8.04 13.84
CA VAL A 104 -4.28 -7.44 13.51
C VAL A 104 -4.01 -6.24 14.43
N GLY A 105 -5.00 -5.37 14.67
CA GLY A 105 -4.85 -4.22 15.56
C GLY A 105 -4.51 -4.62 16.99
N TYR A 106 -5.19 -5.64 17.53
CA TYR A 106 -4.86 -6.20 18.83
C TYR A 106 -3.45 -6.80 18.84
N GLY A 107 -3.09 -7.61 17.84
CA GLY A 107 -1.75 -8.21 17.72
C GLY A 107 -0.63 -7.17 17.66
N ILE A 108 -0.85 -6.07 16.93
CA ILE A 108 0.07 -4.93 16.89
C ILE A 108 0.25 -4.33 18.28
N LEU A 109 -0.85 -3.96 18.95
CA LEU A 109 -0.76 -3.32 20.27
C LEU A 109 -0.16 -4.26 21.32
N HIS A 110 -0.55 -5.52 21.30
CA HIS A 110 -0.09 -6.53 22.24
C HIS A 110 1.41 -6.82 22.05
N SER A 111 1.86 -7.02 20.81
CA SER A 111 3.29 -7.19 20.51
C SER A 111 4.13 -5.95 20.86
N HIS A 112 3.53 -4.76 20.94
CA HIS A 112 4.21 -3.51 21.30
C HIS A 112 4.16 -3.17 22.79
N ILE A 113 3.64 -4.05 23.65
CA ILE A 113 3.64 -3.85 25.11
C ILE A 113 5.07 -3.68 25.65
N GLU A 114 6.02 -4.46 25.12
CA GLU A 114 7.43 -4.41 25.54
C GLU A 114 8.32 -3.57 24.61
N SER A 115 7.75 -3.02 23.54
CA SER A 115 8.47 -2.18 22.59
C SER A 115 8.97 -0.88 23.22
N LYS A 116 10.16 -0.45 22.80
CA LYS A 116 10.72 0.87 23.12
C LYS A 116 10.04 2.02 22.38
N TYR A 117 9.15 1.74 21.42
CA TYR A 117 8.38 2.72 20.66
C TYR A 117 6.94 2.78 21.12
N ASP A 118 6.30 3.95 21.00
CA ASP A 118 4.85 4.05 21.01
C ASP A 118 4.31 3.85 19.60
N ILE A 119 3.16 3.18 19.48
CA ILE A 119 2.60 2.79 18.20
C ILE A 119 1.23 3.42 17.96
N ASP A 120 1.09 4.00 16.77
CA ASP A 120 -0.17 4.54 16.26
C ASP A 120 -0.77 3.62 15.20
N LEU A 121 -2.05 3.31 15.36
CA LEU A 121 -2.83 2.53 14.39
C LEU A 121 -3.45 3.45 13.34
N TYR A 122 -3.17 3.18 12.07
CA TYR A 122 -3.77 3.86 10.93
C TYR A 122 -4.53 2.89 10.02
N ALA A 123 -5.58 3.38 9.39
CA ALA A 123 -6.27 2.65 8.34
C ALA A 123 -6.47 3.58 7.14
N PHE A 124 -5.92 3.21 5.98
CA PHE A 124 -6.25 3.85 4.71
C PHE A 124 -7.50 3.18 4.16
N VAL A 125 -8.60 3.92 4.11
CA VAL A 125 -9.91 3.37 3.81
C VAL A 125 -10.44 3.99 2.52
N SER A 126 -10.84 3.16 1.57
CA SER A 126 -11.45 3.63 0.33
C SER A 126 -12.82 4.25 0.61
N PRO A 127 -13.27 5.28 -0.14
CA PRO A 127 -14.60 5.86 0.02
C PRO A 127 -15.76 4.85 -0.11
N GLU A 128 -15.52 3.70 -0.74
CA GLU A 128 -16.48 2.62 -0.88
C GLU A 128 -16.65 1.76 0.39
N ALA A 129 -15.68 1.76 1.30
CA ALA A 129 -15.69 0.95 2.53
C ALA A 129 -16.38 1.69 3.70
N LYS A 130 -17.64 2.09 3.50
CA LYS A 130 -18.38 2.98 4.40
C LYS A 130 -18.72 2.34 5.74
N ARG A 131 -19.02 1.03 5.75
CA ARG A 131 -19.34 0.29 6.98
C ARG A 131 -18.11 0.11 7.86
N MET A 132 -16.93 -0.06 7.27
CA MET A 132 -15.69 -0.27 8.01
C MET A 132 -15.20 0.97 8.75
N GLN A 133 -15.41 2.18 8.21
CA GLN A 133 -14.91 3.40 8.84
C GLN A 133 -15.33 3.61 10.31
N PRO A 134 -16.62 3.55 10.69
CA PRO A 134 -17.01 3.71 12.10
C PRO A 134 -16.45 2.59 12.98
N ILE A 135 -16.42 1.34 12.48
CA ILE A 135 -15.86 0.18 13.21
C ILE A 135 -14.38 0.41 13.52
N LEU A 136 -13.59 0.82 12.53
CA LEU A 136 -12.17 1.10 12.68
C LEU A 136 -11.91 2.23 13.69
N ARG A 137 -12.70 3.31 13.65
CA ARG A 137 -12.58 4.40 14.64
C ARG A 137 -12.90 3.91 16.06
N GLU A 138 -13.92 3.07 16.21
CA GLU A 138 -14.28 2.48 17.51
C GLU A 138 -13.18 1.56 18.05
N LEU A 139 -12.55 0.78 17.17
CA LEU A 139 -11.38 -0.04 17.50
C LEU A 139 -10.16 0.80 17.91
N GLY A 140 -10.07 2.06 17.47
CA GLY A 140 -9.00 2.99 17.81
C GLY A 140 -8.04 3.30 16.67
N TYR A 141 -8.37 2.92 15.43
CA TYR A 141 -7.61 3.35 14.26
C TYR A 141 -7.87 4.82 13.94
N THR A 142 -6.79 5.52 13.56
CA THR A 142 -6.90 6.76 12.81
C THR A 142 -7.29 6.43 11.38
N VAL A 143 -8.56 6.66 11.05
CA VAL A 143 -9.11 6.39 9.72
C VAL A 143 -8.83 7.54 8.78
N LEU A 144 -8.05 7.28 7.73
CA LEU A 144 -7.76 8.19 6.64
C LEU A 144 -8.51 7.72 5.40
N GLU A 145 -9.59 8.43 5.05
CA GLU A 145 -10.29 8.16 3.78
C GLU A 145 -9.41 8.57 2.61
N ARG A 146 -9.16 7.65 1.68
CA ARG A 146 -8.26 7.82 0.52
C ARG A 146 -8.81 7.10 -0.69
N ALA A 147 -8.94 7.81 -1.80
CA ALA A 147 -9.20 7.17 -3.08
C ALA A 147 -7.96 6.39 -3.55
N VAL A 148 -8.15 5.44 -4.47
CA VAL A 148 -7.03 4.78 -5.15
C VAL A 148 -6.15 5.85 -5.81
N PRO A 149 -4.82 5.89 -5.55
CA PRO A 149 -3.97 7.03 -5.90
C PRO A 149 -3.71 7.20 -7.41
N VAL A 150 -4.04 6.19 -8.21
CA VAL A 150 -3.97 6.25 -9.68
C VAL A 150 -5.24 5.66 -10.27
N LYS A 151 -5.92 6.45 -11.11
CA LYS A 151 -7.11 6.01 -11.84
C LYS A 151 -6.73 5.29 -13.13
N VAL A 152 -7.59 4.40 -13.61
CA VAL A 152 -7.34 3.62 -14.83
C VAL A 152 -7.14 4.56 -16.04
N GLU A 153 -7.90 5.64 -16.11
CA GLU A 153 -7.87 6.60 -17.21
C GLU A 153 -6.55 7.41 -17.24
N GLU A 154 -5.81 7.45 -16.14
CA GLU A 154 -4.50 8.14 -16.03
C GLU A 154 -3.34 7.29 -16.57
N LEU A 155 -3.55 5.98 -16.77
CA LEU A 155 -2.50 5.06 -17.18
C LEU A 155 -2.16 5.27 -18.65
N VAL A 156 -0.92 5.61 -18.99
CA VAL A 156 -0.52 5.95 -20.36
C VAL A 156 -0.41 4.71 -21.25
N ASN A 157 0.23 3.65 -20.76
CA ASN A 157 0.42 2.42 -21.51
C ASN A 157 -0.91 1.64 -21.67
N PRO A 158 -1.40 1.39 -22.91
CA PRO A 158 -2.69 0.71 -23.12
C PRO A 158 -2.74 -0.72 -22.58
N THR A 159 -1.68 -1.51 -22.75
CA THR A 159 -1.64 -2.90 -22.28
C THR A 159 -1.60 -2.96 -20.75
N TYR A 160 -0.84 -2.07 -20.12
CA TYR A 160 -0.84 -1.95 -18.66
C TYR A 160 -2.20 -1.47 -18.14
N ARG A 161 -2.81 -0.47 -18.81
CA ARG A 161 -4.15 0.05 -18.47
C ARG A 161 -5.21 -1.04 -18.47
N GLU A 162 -5.16 -1.97 -19.42
CA GLU A 162 -6.10 -3.09 -19.52
C GLU A 162 -5.92 -4.11 -18.38
N LYS A 163 -4.68 -4.39 -17.98
CA LYS A 163 -4.36 -5.53 -17.10
C LYS A 163 -4.18 -5.17 -15.63
N ALA A 164 -3.61 -4.00 -15.32
CA ALA A 164 -3.36 -3.56 -13.95
C ALA A 164 -4.60 -3.51 -13.04
N PRO A 165 -5.80 -3.12 -13.53
CA PRO A 165 -7.01 -3.05 -12.69
C PRO A 165 -7.44 -4.38 -12.07
N THR A 166 -7.05 -5.50 -12.65
CA THR A 166 -7.44 -6.86 -12.21
C THR A 166 -6.24 -7.72 -11.81
N SER A 167 -5.03 -7.15 -11.77
CA SER A 167 -3.83 -7.89 -11.36
C SER A 167 -3.84 -8.23 -9.87
N GLY A 168 -3.24 -9.36 -9.51
CA GLY A 168 -3.12 -9.78 -8.12
C GLY A 168 -4.48 -10.08 -7.47
N CYS A 169 -4.58 -9.86 -6.16
CA CYS A 169 -5.83 -10.05 -5.42
C CYS A 169 -6.83 -8.92 -5.64
N CYS A 170 -6.31 -7.72 -5.92
CA CYS A 170 -6.97 -6.47 -5.57
C CYS A 170 -6.74 -5.37 -6.62
N GLY A 171 -5.93 -5.63 -7.66
CA GLY A 171 -5.64 -4.67 -8.72
C GLY A 171 -5.04 -3.37 -8.21
N LEU A 172 -5.42 -2.27 -8.86
CA LEU A 172 -4.96 -0.93 -8.46
C LEU A 172 -5.36 -0.54 -7.02
N ARG A 173 -6.34 -1.21 -6.41
CA ARG A 173 -6.73 -0.91 -5.01
C ARG A 173 -5.61 -1.24 -4.02
N GLU A 174 -4.72 -2.15 -4.36
CA GLU A 174 -3.53 -2.46 -3.56
C GLU A 174 -2.59 -1.25 -3.43
N LEU A 175 -2.67 -0.29 -4.35
CA LEU A 175 -1.87 0.95 -4.31
C LEU A 175 -2.25 1.88 -3.15
N LEU A 176 -3.38 1.66 -2.46
CA LEU A 176 -3.71 2.41 -1.23
C LEU A 176 -2.61 2.29 -0.16
N LYS A 177 -1.82 1.21 -0.16
CA LYS A 177 -0.68 1.03 0.76
C LYS A 177 0.39 2.12 0.56
N LEU A 178 0.47 2.72 -0.62
CA LEU A 178 1.43 3.81 -0.89
C LEU A 178 1.11 5.09 -0.12
N GLU A 179 -0.10 5.25 0.39
CA GLU A 179 -0.46 6.38 1.27
C GLU A 179 0.38 6.42 2.54
N ALA A 180 1.00 5.31 2.95
CA ALA A 180 2.00 5.28 4.02
C ALA A 180 3.17 6.23 3.79
N LEU A 181 3.56 6.47 2.52
CA LEU A 181 4.62 7.42 2.19
C LEU A 181 4.22 8.88 2.46
N THR A 182 2.94 9.16 2.68
CA THR A 182 2.43 10.51 2.97
C THR A 182 2.44 10.86 4.46
N LEU A 183 2.63 9.87 5.34
CA LEU A 183 2.62 10.07 6.80
C LEU A 183 3.97 10.59 7.31
N THR A 184 4.42 11.74 6.79
CA THR A 184 5.75 12.32 7.04
C THR A 184 5.98 12.79 8.47
N GLN A 185 4.96 12.75 9.33
CA GLN A 185 5.10 12.95 10.78
C GLN A 185 5.73 11.74 11.49
N TYR A 186 5.80 10.58 10.84
CA TYR A 186 6.46 9.38 11.38
C TYR A 186 7.79 9.13 10.67
N ARG A 187 8.76 8.62 11.42
CA ARG A 187 10.02 8.11 10.85
C ARG A 187 9.76 6.88 9.98
N LYS A 188 8.88 6.00 10.43
CA LYS A 188 8.52 4.75 9.73
C LYS A 188 7.06 4.40 9.86
N VAL A 189 6.54 3.76 8.82
CA VAL A 189 5.19 3.20 8.76
C VAL A 189 5.29 1.76 8.27
N LEU A 190 4.81 0.79 9.06
CA LEU A 190 4.65 -0.58 8.61
C LEU A 190 3.24 -0.81 8.07
N CYS A 191 3.13 -1.18 6.80
CA CYS A 191 1.90 -1.66 6.20
C CYS A 191 1.79 -3.17 6.37
N LEU A 192 0.67 -3.61 6.95
CA LEU A 192 0.31 -5.01 7.09
C LEU A 192 -1.00 -5.32 6.35
N ASP A 193 -1.11 -6.52 5.80
CA ASP A 193 -2.41 -7.04 5.40
C ASP A 193 -3.25 -7.40 6.63
N MET A 194 -4.58 -7.33 6.50
CA MET A 194 -5.51 -7.59 7.61
C MET A 194 -5.56 -9.08 8.02
N ASP A 195 -4.93 -9.97 7.25
CA ASP A 195 -4.75 -11.39 7.54
C ASP A 195 -3.39 -11.70 8.19
N SER A 196 -2.68 -10.68 8.66
CA SER A 196 -1.44 -10.80 9.42
C SER A 196 -1.68 -10.81 10.94
N LEU A 197 -0.77 -11.45 11.69
CA LEU A 197 -0.77 -11.43 13.15
C LEU A 197 0.64 -11.21 13.69
N PRO A 198 1.00 -9.98 14.10
CA PRO A 198 2.25 -9.72 14.81
C PRO A 198 2.24 -10.40 16.18
N THR A 199 3.29 -11.15 16.49
CA THR A 199 3.41 -11.90 17.75
C THR A 199 4.53 -11.42 18.66
N GLN A 200 5.47 -10.63 18.14
CA GLN A 200 6.64 -10.12 18.86
C GLN A 200 6.91 -8.64 18.50
N PRO A 201 7.57 -7.88 19.39
CA PRO A 201 8.06 -6.55 19.07
C PRO A 201 8.94 -6.57 17.81
N LEU A 202 8.89 -5.48 17.02
CA LEU A 202 9.69 -5.31 15.80
C LEU A 202 10.74 -4.21 15.96
N ASP A 203 11.26 -4.05 17.18
CA ASP A 203 12.14 -2.94 17.59
C ASP A 203 13.39 -2.83 16.73
N GLU A 204 13.98 -3.96 16.38
CA GLU A 204 15.14 -4.04 15.51
C GLU A 204 14.85 -3.52 14.10
N LEU A 205 13.61 -3.65 13.60
CA LEU A 205 13.25 -3.13 12.29
C LEU A 205 13.04 -1.62 12.32
N TRP A 206 12.52 -1.07 13.41
CA TRP A 206 12.32 0.37 13.58
C TRP A 206 13.66 1.13 13.58
N ASP A 207 14.71 0.53 14.12
CA ASP A 207 16.07 1.11 14.20
C ASP A 207 16.78 1.22 12.85
N LEU A 208 16.45 0.36 11.88
CA LEU A 208 17.18 0.28 10.61
C LEU A 208 17.00 1.56 9.78
N ASP A 209 18.08 2.15 9.27
CA ASP A 209 18.00 3.31 8.39
C ASP A 209 17.84 2.88 6.92
N LYS A 210 16.59 2.56 6.54
CA LYS A 210 16.24 2.06 5.21
C LYS A 210 14.94 2.69 4.72
N PRO A 211 14.95 3.29 3.51
CA PRO A 211 13.76 3.84 2.89
C PRO A 211 12.63 2.82 2.71
N ILE A 212 12.98 1.57 2.38
CA ILE A 212 12.04 0.46 2.39
C ILE A 212 12.64 -0.78 3.03
N ILE A 213 11.84 -1.46 3.85
CA ILE A 213 12.11 -2.81 4.35
C ILE A 213 10.93 -3.68 3.96
N HIS A 214 11.20 -4.82 3.34
CA HIS A 214 10.15 -5.73 2.90
C HIS A 214 10.63 -7.18 2.97
N THR A 215 9.70 -8.10 2.79
CA THR A 215 10.02 -9.51 2.60
C THR A 215 9.96 -9.85 1.11
N ARG A 216 10.70 -10.88 0.70
CA ARG A 216 10.56 -11.46 -0.63
C ARG A 216 9.35 -12.40 -0.62
N ASP A 217 8.72 -12.57 -1.76
CA ASP A 217 7.79 -13.69 -1.99
C ASP A 217 8.55 -14.73 -2.86
N GLY A 218 8.48 -16.03 -2.55
CA GLY A 218 9.16 -17.10 -3.30
C GLY A 218 10.69 -17.02 -3.52
N HIS A 219 11.18 -17.87 -4.43
CA HIS A 219 12.61 -18.24 -4.51
C HIS A 219 13.42 -17.67 -5.70
N GLU A 220 12.82 -17.13 -6.77
CA GLU A 220 13.56 -16.97 -8.05
C GLU A 220 13.60 -15.58 -8.68
N ARG A 221 12.81 -14.60 -8.21
CA ARG A 221 12.79 -13.24 -8.79
C ARG A 221 12.81 -12.16 -7.71
N GLU A 222 13.18 -10.95 -8.10
CA GLU A 222 13.03 -9.76 -7.26
C GLU A 222 11.56 -9.32 -7.27
N PHE A 223 10.82 -9.75 -6.26
CA PHE A 223 9.45 -9.32 -5.97
C PHE A 223 9.27 -9.25 -4.46
N LEU A 224 8.40 -8.35 -4.00
CA LEU A 224 8.07 -8.26 -2.58
C LEU A 224 6.74 -8.94 -2.29
N GLN A 225 6.60 -9.45 -1.07
CA GLN A 225 5.30 -9.88 -0.56
C GLN A 225 4.52 -8.64 -0.10
N GLY A 226 3.32 -8.42 -0.64
CA GLY A 226 2.57 -7.17 -0.48
C GLY A 226 2.03 -6.89 0.94
N GLY A 227 1.88 -7.92 1.76
CA GLY A 227 1.35 -7.89 3.12
C GLY A 227 2.35 -7.54 4.22
N PHE A 228 3.63 -7.37 3.90
CA PHE A 228 4.63 -6.80 4.82
C PHE A 228 5.52 -5.79 4.10
N ILE A 229 5.27 -4.50 4.32
CA ILE A 229 6.07 -3.43 3.73
C ILE A 229 6.24 -2.29 4.73
N MET A 230 7.48 -2.01 5.12
CA MET A 230 7.82 -0.86 5.95
C MET A 230 8.39 0.25 5.08
N PHE A 231 7.75 1.41 5.13
CA PHE A 231 8.21 2.61 4.45
C PHE A 231 8.83 3.59 5.44
N GLN A 232 9.89 4.28 5.00
CA GLN A 232 10.23 5.60 5.49
C GLN A 232 9.41 6.62 4.68
N PRO A 233 8.49 7.37 5.31
CA PRO A 233 7.65 8.31 4.59
C PRO A 233 8.46 9.39 3.86
N ASP A 234 8.16 9.58 2.58
CA ASP A 234 8.77 10.60 1.72
C ASP A 234 7.78 10.99 0.61
N LEU A 235 7.27 12.22 0.68
CA LEU A 235 6.32 12.74 -0.28
C LEU A 235 6.90 12.88 -1.70
N LYS A 236 8.22 13.07 -1.84
CA LYS A 236 8.89 13.08 -3.15
C LYS A 236 8.92 11.67 -3.74
N ALA A 237 9.29 10.67 -2.93
CA ALA A 237 9.27 9.27 -3.34
C ALA A 237 7.85 8.83 -3.71
N TYR A 238 6.83 9.19 -2.93
CA TYR A 238 5.42 8.94 -3.25
C TYR A 238 5.04 9.47 -4.64
N LYS A 239 5.28 10.76 -4.90
CA LYS A 239 4.93 11.39 -6.18
C LYS A 239 5.69 10.76 -7.36
N ALA A 240 6.98 10.47 -7.18
CA ALA A 240 7.79 9.82 -8.20
C ALA A 240 7.32 8.38 -8.49
N LEU A 241 6.93 7.64 -7.45
CA LEU A 241 6.37 6.30 -7.59
C LEU A 241 5.03 6.31 -8.33
N LEU A 242 4.12 7.23 -8.00
CA LEU A 242 2.86 7.38 -8.74
C LEU A 242 3.10 7.77 -10.21
N HIS A 243 4.14 8.55 -10.49
CA HIS A 243 4.52 8.85 -11.87
C HIS A 243 4.93 7.58 -12.63
N VAL A 244 5.77 6.73 -12.04
CA VAL A 244 6.15 5.43 -12.64
C VAL A 244 4.91 4.57 -12.93
N ILE A 245 3.96 4.49 -11.99
CA ILE A 245 2.72 3.73 -12.16
C ILE A 245 1.88 4.30 -13.32
N ARG A 246 1.72 5.62 -13.41
CA ARG A 246 0.98 6.28 -14.51
C ARG A 246 1.61 6.01 -15.86
N MET A 247 2.95 6.00 -15.96
CA MET A 247 3.63 5.67 -17.20
C MET A 247 3.40 4.20 -17.59
N GLY A 248 3.42 3.29 -16.62
CA GLY A 248 3.03 1.90 -16.81
C GLY A 248 3.91 1.14 -17.82
N ASP A 249 5.23 1.39 -17.87
CA ASP A 249 6.18 0.57 -18.64
C ASP A 249 6.39 -0.79 -17.95
N PHE A 250 5.32 -1.59 -17.87
CA PHE A 250 5.36 -2.98 -17.45
C PHE A 250 5.38 -3.87 -18.69
N ARG A 251 6.45 -4.64 -18.88
CA ARG A 251 6.67 -5.45 -20.07
C ARG A 251 6.17 -6.87 -19.87
N TYR A 252 5.25 -7.26 -20.75
CA TYR A 252 4.58 -8.56 -20.73
C TYR A 252 5.40 -9.71 -21.34
N ASP A 253 6.67 -9.46 -21.67
CA ASP A 253 7.62 -10.41 -22.29
C ASP A 253 8.46 -11.21 -21.26
N GLY A 254 8.15 -11.08 -19.97
CA GLY A 254 8.90 -11.68 -18.87
C GLY A 254 9.85 -10.71 -18.16
N SER A 255 10.05 -9.50 -18.69
CA SER A 255 11.04 -8.56 -18.18
C SER A 255 10.51 -7.54 -17.16
N GLY A 256 9.19 -7.46 -16.95
CA GLY A 256 8.58 -6.67 -15.87
C GLY A 256 8.78 -5.17 -16.04
N TRP A 257 8.95 -4.43 -14.94
CA TRP A 257 9.04 -2.97 -14.95
C TRP A 257 10.29 -2.47 -15.70
N GLU A 258 10.08 -1.68 -16.75
CA GLU A 258 11.10 -1.10 -17.64
C GLU A 258 12.13 -2.12 -18.18
N GLY A 259 11.75 -3.39 -18.26
CA GLY A 259 12.64 -4.48 -18.65
C GLY A 259 13.73 -4.83 -17.64
N SER A 260 13.57 -4.40 -16.38
CA SER A 260 14.54 -4.57 -15.30
C SER A 260 14.65 -6.01 -14.77
N ARG A 261 13.74 -6.90 -15.18
CA ARG A 261 13.51 -8.24 -14.61
C ARG A 261 12.98 -8.22 -13.17
N ILE A 262 12.41 -7.09 -12.73
CA ILE A 262 11.77 -6.93 -11.42
C ILE A 262 10.26 -6.93 -11.58
N GLY A 263 9.58 -7.68 -10.69
CA GLY A 263 8.13 -7.63 -10.58
C GLY A 263 7.35 -8.38 -11.67
N PHE A 264 7.96 -9.20 -12.52
CA PHE A 264 7.18 -10.05 -13.44
C PHE A 264 6.65 -11.30 -12.71
N ASN A 265 5.54 -11.15 -12.00
CA ASN A 265 4.81 -12.22 -11.30
C ASN A 265 3.34 -11.81 -11.04
N TYR A 266 2.57 -12.65 -10.37
CA TYR A 266 1.24 -12.31 -9.84
C TYR A 266 1.30 -11.04 -8.97
N GLY A 267 0.43 -10.05 -9.21
CA GLY A 267 0.48 -8.75 -8.52
C GLY A 267 1.66 -7.86 -8.96
N GLY A 268 2.41 -8.26 -9.98
CA GLY A 268 3.58 -7.54 -10.47
C GLY A 268 3.29 -6.13 -10.98
N GLU A 269 2.11 -5.95 -11.58
CA GLU A 269 1.61 -4.67 -12.07
C GLU A 269 1.25 -3.68 -10.95
N THR A 270 1.16 -4.14 -9.70
CA THR A 270 0.76 -3.36 -8.53
C THR A 270 1.94 -3.21 -7.58
N ILE A 271 1.69 -3.13 -6.26
CA ILE A 271 2.70 -2.85 -5.25
C ILE A 271 3.83 -3.90 -5.25
N GLN A 272 3.52 -5.16 -5.53
CA GLN A 272 4.46 -6.28 -5.39
C GLN A 272 5.62 -6.22 -6.39
N GLY A 273 5.39 -5.62 -7.56
CA GLY A 273 6.43 -5.39 -8.55
C GLY A 273 6.93 -3.95 -8.62
N VAL A 274 6.06 -2.94 -8.52
CA VAL A 274 6.44 -1.54 -8.77
C VAL A 274 7.31 -0.96 -7.66
N VAL A 275 7.03 -1.34 -6.41
CA VAL A 275 7.78 -0.85 -5.25
C VAL A 275 9.22 -1.37 -5.23
N PRO A 276 9.51 -2.68 -5.33
CA PRO A 276 10.89 -3.14 -5.36
C PRO A 276 11.61 -2.59 -6.59
N PHE A 277 10.94 -2.47 -7.74
CA PHE A 277 11.50 -1.82 -8.91
C PHE A 277 11.93 -0.37 -8.62
N PHE A 278 11.02 0.44 -8.08
CA PHE A 278 11.28 1.85 -7.81
C PHE A 278 12.42 2.05 -6.83
N PHE A 279 12.41 1.36 -5.69
CA PHE A 279 13.46 1.54 -4.68
C PHE A 279 14.81 0.92 -5.07
N GLN A 280 14.84 -0.06 -5.98
CA GLN A 280 16.09 -0.64 -6.46
C GLN A 280 16.66 0.08 -7.71
N LYS A 281 15.81 0.69 -8.55
CA LYS A 281 16.21 1.25 -9.86
C LYS A 281 16.05 2.76 -10.00
N LYS A 282 15.17 3.39 -9.21
CA LYS A 282 14.86 4.82 -9.31
C LYS A 282 15.35 5.63 -8.12
N MET A 283 15.63 4.98 -7.00
CA MET A 283 16.17 5.59 -5.78
C MET A 283 17.69 5.33 -5.67
N PRO A 284 18.41 6.07 -4.78
CA PRO A 284 19.82 5.81 -4.53
C PRO A 284 20.12 4.34 -4.21
N THR A 285 21.33 3.90 -4.52
CA THR A 285 21.78 2.54 -4.19
C THR A 285 21.60 2.30 -2.68
N ASN A 286 21.18 1.07 -2.31
CA ASN A 286 20.96 0.65 -0.92
C ASN A 286 19.69 1.24 -0.24
N SER A 287 18.74 1.76 -1.03
CA SER A 287 17.44 2.23 -0.52
C SER A 287 16.46 1.11 -0.13
N SER A 288 16.73 -0.16 -0.47
CA SER A 288 15.89 -1.30 -0.11
C SER A 288 16.64 -2.31 0.76
N LEU A 289 15.94 -2.89 1.74
CA LEU A 289 16.38 -4.03 2.53
C LEU A 289 15.34 -5.14 2.50
N ILE A 290 15.79 -6.35 2.18
CA ILE A 290 14.99 -7.56 2.25
C ILE A 290 15.28 -8.24 3.59
N VAL A 291 14.25 -8.50 4.39
CA VAL A 291 14.35 -9.24 5.66
C VAL A 291 13.80 -10.66 5.53
N ASP A 292 14.09 -11.50 6.53
CA ASP A 292 13.69 -12.91 6.52
C ASP A 292 12.17 -13.07 6.51
N MET A 293 11.62 -13.62 5.42
CA MET A 293 10.18 -13.86 5.29
C MET A 293 9.62 -14.80 6.36
N CYS A 294 10.37 -15.81 6.80
CA CYS A 294 9.84 -16.77 7.77
C CYS A 294 9.77 -16.18 9.20
N VAL A 295 10.49 -15.08 9.46
CA VAL A 295 10.44 -14.34 10.73
C VAL A 295 9.37 -13.25 10.66
N TYR A 296 9.43 -12.39 9.65
CA TYR A 296 8.64 -11.16 9.62
C TYR A 296 7.33 -11.27 8.85
N ASN A 297 7.16 -12.30 8.01
CA ASN A 297 6.00 -12.47 7.15
C ASN A 297 5.76 -13.95 6.81
N ASN A 298 5.63 -14.77 7.84
CA ASN A 298 5.58 -16.22 7.70
C ASN A 298 4.25 -16.67 7.06
N MET A 299 4.28 -16.95 5.76
CA MET A 299 3.12 -17.44 5.00
C MET A 299 2.86 -18.95 5.19
N GLY A 300 3.73 -19.67 5.91
CA GLY A 300 3.64 -21.12 6.10
C GLY A 300 3.75 -21.93 4.81
N ASP A 301 4.30 -21.35 3.76
CA ASP A 301 4.35 -21.91 2.40
C ASP A 301 5.59 -22.80 2.17
N SER A 302 6.73 -22.43 2.74
CA SER A 302 7.99 -23.19 2.67
C SER A 302 8.19 -24.09 3.89
N ASP A 303 8.88 -25.23 3.70
CA ASP A 303 9.20 -26.13 4.80
C ASP A 303 10.12 -25.47 5.84
N ARG A 304 10.99 -24.54 5.39
CA ARG A 304 11.78 -23.70 6.29
C ARG A 304 10.89 -22.88 7.20
N CYS A 305 9.88 -22.21 6.65
CA CYS A 305 8.96 -21.38 7.42
C CYS A 305 8.07 -22.20 8.36
N LYS A 306 7.66 -23.41 7.95
CA LYS A 306 6.88 -24.33 8.79
C LYS A 306 7.70 -24.93 9.93
N ALA A 307 8.99 -25.17 9.71
CA ALA A 307 9.90 -25.73 10.71
C ALA A 307 10.42 -24.68 11.71
N MET A 308 10.10 -23.39 11.52
CA MET A 308 10.43 -22.39 12.50
C MET A 308 9.56 -22.54 13.74
N GLU A 309 10.20 -22.94 14.84
CA GLU A 309 9.62 -22.81 16.16
C GLU A 309 9.46 -21.33 16.50
N PRO A 310 8.35 -20.91 17.16
CA PRO A 310 8.25 -19.57 17.72
C PRO A 310 9.45 -19.34 18.63
N THR A 311 10.32 -18.39 18.27
CA THR A 311 11.42 -17.99 19.15
C THR A 311 10.81 -17.52 20.48
N LYS A 312 11.17 -18.19 21.57
CA LYS A 312 10.68 -17.89 22.92
C LYS A 312 11.11 -16.52 23.39
#